data_AF-A0A6B8RF70-F1
#
_entry.id   AF-A0A6B8RF70-F1
#
_cell.length_a   1.000
_cell.length_b   1.000
_cell.length_c   1.000
_cell.angle_alpha   90.00
_cell.angle_beta   90.00
_cell.angle_gamma   90.00
#
_symmetry.space_group_name_H-M   'P 1'
#
loop_
_entity.id
_entity.type
_entity.pdbx_description
1 polymer ?
#
loop_
_entity_poly.entity_id
_entity_poly.type
_entity_poly.pdbx_seq_one_letter_code
_entity_poly.pdbx_strand_id
1 'polypeptide(L)'
;MKKKLSMVIATLLVVQAVWVGAAFADYKPEGNIVVGVNLLSNIIKPSSALGNFTFNLQESAHKTITNLTGLSIDHSYAVVQVNGITLLAIDPPIALINKKK
;
A
#
# COMPACT_ATOMS: atom_id res chain seq x y z
N MET A 1 47.99 7.48 -3.26
CA MET A 1 46.71 8.19 -2.98
C MET A 1 45.59 7.82 -3.95
N LYS A 2 45.83 7.78 -5.27
CA LYS A 2 44.80 7.46 -6.29
C LYS A 2 44.05 6.12 -6.11
N LYS A 3 44.75 5.04 -5.72
CA LYS A 3 44.13 3.73 -5.46
C LYS A 3 43.19 3.71 -4.25
N LYS A 4 43.53 4.43 -3.17
CA LYS A 4 42.68 4.54 -1.97
C LYS A 4 41.41 5.34 -2.25
N LEU A 5 41.52 6.41 -3.04
CA LEU A 5 40.37 7.22 -3.46
C LEU A 5 39.40 6.44 -4.35
N SER A 6 39.92 5.66 -5.30
CA SER A 6 39.09 4.81 -6.17
C SER A 6 38.33 3.73 -5.39
N MET A 7 38.95 3.18 -4.34
CA MET A 7 38.32 2.17 -3.49
C MET A 7 37.18 2.77 -2.67
N VAL A 8 37.38 3.96 -2.10
CA VAL A 8 36.33 4.70 -1.36
C VAL A 8 35.14 5.02 -2.26
N ILE A 9 35.37 5.47 -3.49
CA ILE A 9 34.30 5.78 -4.45
C ILE A 9 33.53 4.51 -4.84
N ALA A 10 34.23 3.40 -5.10
CA ALA A 10 33.58 2.12 -5.41
C ALA A 10 32.74 1.60 -4.23
N THR A 11 33.24 1.73 -3.00
CA THR A 11 32.48 1.36 -1.79
C THR A 11 31.25 2.24 -1.61
N LEU A 12 31.36 3.56 -1.84
CA LEU A 12 30.22 4.48 -1.80
C LEU A 12 29.15 4.15 -2.83
N LEU A 13 29.53 3.77 -4.05
CA LEU A 13 28.59 3.35 -5.09
C LEU A 13 27.86 2.04 -4.74
N VAL A 14 28.57 1.07 -4.15
CA VAL A 14 27.97 -0.18 -3.69
C VAL A 14 27.02 0.09 -2.51
N VAL A 15 27.39 0.95 -1.57
CA VAL A 15 26.52 1.34 -0.44
C VAL A 15 25.26 2.04 -0.96
N GLN A 16 25.37 2.91 -1.97
CA GLN A 16 24.20 3.53 -2.58
C GLN A 16 23.32 2.51 -3.32
N ALA A 17 23.89 1.55 -4.05
CA ALA A 17 23.12 0.52 -4.75
C ALA A 17 22.36 -0.42 -3.80
N VAL A 18 22.86 -0.64 -2.58
CA VAL A 18 22.16 -1.44 -1.55
C VAL A 18 21.13 -0.62 -0.77
N TRP A 19 21.21 0.71 -0.79
CA TRP A 19 20.35 1.61 -0.02
C TRP A 19 19.27 2.33 -0.83
N VAL A 20 19.30 2.23 -2.17
CA VAL A 20 18.10 2.47 -2.99
C VAL A 20 17.19 1.27 -2.78
N GLY A 21 16.50 1.26 -1.63
CA GLY A 21 15.40 0.34 -1.38
C GLY A 21 14.48 0.40 -2.58
N ALA A 22 14.22 -0.76 -3.18
CA ALA A 22 13.24 -0.86 -4.26
C ALA A 22 11.97 -0.15 -3.77
N ALA A 23 11.56 0.86 -4.53
CA ALA A 23 10.30 1.56 -4.30
C ALA A 23 9.18 0.58 -4.63
N PHE A 24 8.93 -0.33 -3.70
CA PHE A 24 7.82 -1.25 -3.74
C PHE A 24 6.53 -0.47 -3.49
N ALA A 25 5.47 -0.86 -4.18
CA ALA A 25 4.12 -0.39 -4.07
C ALA A 25 3.73 -0.59 -2.63
N ASP A 26 3.37 0.50 -2.00
CA ASP A 26 3.02 0.42 -0.60
C ASP A 26 1.59 0.89 -0.43
N TYR A 27 0.84 0.12 0.35
CA TYR A 27 -0.50 0.48 0.74
C TYR A 27 -0.43 1.75 1.59
N LYS A 28 -1.12 2.81 1.17
CA LYS A 28 -1.17 4.12 1.83
C LYS A 28 -2.52 4.30 2.55
N PRO A 29 -2.64 3.87 3.82
CA PRO A 29 -3.90 3.96 4.57
C PRO A 29 -4.39 5.40 4.73
N GLU A 30 -3.50 6.40 4.71
CA GLU A 30 -3.82 7.82 4.74
C GLU A 30 -4.61 8.28 3.50
N GLY A 31 -4.53 7.55 2.39
CA GLY A 31 -5.30 7.80 1.17
C GLY A 31 -6.68 7.16 1.17
N ASN A 32 -7.03 6.38 2.20
CA ASN A 32 -8.28 5.65 2.22
C ASN A 32 -9.49 6.58 2.28
N ILE A 33 -10.49 6.27 1.46
CA ILE A 33 -11.79 6.91 1.51
C ILE A 33 -12.67 6.07 2.42
N VAL A 34 -13.07 6.60 3.57
CA VAL A 34 -13.93 5.88 4.51
C VAL A 34 -15.38 6.31 4.33
N VAL A 35 -16.23 5.36 3.94
CA VAL A 35 -17.69 5.50 3.90
C VAL A 35 -18.26 4.73 5.08
N GLY A 36 -18.60 5.45 6.15
CA GLY A 36 -19.06 4.86 7.40
C GLY A 36 -20.52 5.17 7.70
N VAL A 37 -21.23 4.19 8.27
CA VAL A 37 -22.51 4.42 8.95
C VAL A 37 -22.41 3.99 10.40
N ASN A 38 -23.00 4.79 11.29
CA ASN A 38 -23.16 4.46 12.69
C ASN A 38 -24.62 4.14 12.96
N LEU A 39 -24.86 2.96 13.49
CA LEU A 39 -26.17 2.44 13.85
C LEU A 39 -26.28 2.35 15.36
N LEU A 40 -27.52 2.29 15.86
CA LEU A 40 -27.74 2.05 17.28
C LEU A 40 -27.12 0.70 17.68
N SER A 41 -26.60 0.65 18.90
CA SER A 41 -26.03 -0.56 19.48
C SER A 41 -27.04 -1.71 19.41
N ASN A 42 -26.57 -2.91 19.05
CA ASN A 42 -27.35 -4.16 18.97
C ASN A 42 -28.30 -4.34 17.76
N ILE A 43 -28.39 -3.39 16.82
CA ILE A 43 -29.13 -3.63 15.55
C ILE A 43 -28.37 -4.63 14.67
N ILE A 44 -27.06 -4.45 14.56
CA ILE A 44 -26.17 -5.31 13.77
C ILE A 44 -24.87 -5.49 14.53
N LYS A 45 -24.32 -6.70 14.50
CA LYS A 45 -22.97 -7.00 15.01
C LYS A 45 -22.03 -7.22 13.81
N PRO A 46 -21.44 -6.16 13.27
CA PRO A 46 -20.56 -6.28 12.11
C PRO A 46 -19.32 -7.11 12.46
N SER A 47 -18.85 -7.89 11.48
CA SER A 47 -17.62 -8.66 11.56
C SER A 47 -16.62 -8.11 10.55
N SER A 48 -15.36 -8.02 10.94
CA SER A 48 -14.27 -7.60 10.03
C SER A 48 -13.86 -8.69 9.05
N ALA A 49 -14.43 -9.90 9.12
CA ALA A 49 -14.00 -11.05 8.32
C ALA A 49 -14.07 -10.77 6.81
N LEU A 50 -15.17 -10.18 6.33
CA LEU A 50 -15.34 -9.84 4.91
C LEU A 50 -14.41 -8.69 4.49
N GLY A 51 -14.25 -7.68 5.35
CA GLY A 51 -13.33 -6.57 5.12
C GLY A 51 -11.90 -7.05 4.97
N ASN A 52 -11.44 -7.91 5.88
CA ASN A 52 -10.12 -8.53 5.84
C ASN A 52 -9.94 -9.41 4.61
N PHE A 53 -10.96 -10.21 4.27
CA PHE A 53 -10.92 -11.08 3.10
C PHE A 53 -10.74 -10.28 1.81
N THR A 54 -11.56 -9.25 1.60
CA THR A 54 -11.51 -8.43 0.38
C THR A 54 -10.22 -7.62 0.29
N PHE A 55 -9.76 -7.03 1.40
CA PHE A 55 -8.46 -6.38 1.45
C PHE A 55 -7.32 -7.34 1.06
N ASN A 56 -7.24 -8.51 1.71
CA ASN A 56 -6.16 -9.47 1.46
C ASN A 56 -6.18 -10.04 0.04
N LEU A 57 -7.37 -10.22 -0.55
CA LEU A 57 -7.51 -10.66 -1.93
C LEU A 57 -6.86 -9.67 -2.90
N GLN A 58 -7.10 -8.38 -2.69
CA GLN A 58 -6.57 -7.30 -3.53
C GLN A 58 -5.06 -7.12 -3.30
N GLU A 59 -4.60 -7.15 -2.06
CA GLU A 59 -3.18 -7.16 -1.73
C GLU A 59 -2.43 -8.33 -2.37
N SER A 60 -3.04 -9.52 -2.40
CA SER A 60 -2.44 -10.66 -3.09
C SER A 60 -2.34 -10.43 -4.59
N ALA A 61 -3.33 -9.77 -5.21
CA ALA A 61 -3.29 -9.42 -6.62
C ALA A 61 -2.20 -8.39 -6.92
N HIS A 62 -2.08 -7.33 -6.10
CA HIS A 62 -0.99 -6.36 -6.19
C HIS A 62 0.38 -7.03 -6.08
N LYS A 63 0.57 -7.90 -5.07
CA LYS A 63 1.82 -8.65 -4.90
C LYS A 63 2.15 -9.52 -6.12
N THR A 64 1.18 -10.23 -6.67
CA THR A 64 1.39 -11.04 -7.87
C THR A 64 1.81 -10.17 -9.05
N ILE A 65 1.13 -9.04 -9.30
CA ILE A 65 1.48 -8.11 -10.39
C ILE A 65 2.88 -7.52 -10.20
N THR A 66 3.21 -7.08 -8.99
CA THR A 66 4.53 -6.53 -8.66
C THR A 66 5.62 -7.57 -8.84
N ASN A 67 5.41 -8.81 -8.39
CA ASN A 67 6.38 -9.89 -8.56
C ASN A 67 6.62 -10.24 -10.04
N LEU A 68 5.58 -10.16 -10.87
CA LEU A 68 5.67 -10.49 -12.30
C LEU A 68 6.29 -9.36 -13.14
N THR A 69 5.97 -8.11 -12.82
CA THR A 69 6.30 -6.96 -13.67
C THR A 69 7.41 -6.09 -13.11
N GLY A 70 7.73 -6.22 -11.82
CA GLY A 70 8.55 -5.26 -11.08
C GLY A 70 7.88 -3.89 -10.91
N LEU A 71 6.67 -3.69 -11.45
CA LEU A 71 5.94 -2.43 -11.35
C LEU A 71 5.21 -2.38 -10.02
N SER A 72 5.28 -1.19 -9.43
CA SER A 72 4.76 -0.93 -8.12
C SER A 72 4.04 0.42 -8.11
N ILE A 73 2.78 0.39 -7.71
CA ILE A 73 1.89 1.56 -7.70
C ILE A 73 1.36 1.70 -6.28
N ASP A 74 1.63 2.86 -5.68
CA ASP A 74 1.01 3.24 -4.40
C ASP A 74 -0.51 3.25 -4.57
N HIS A 75 -1.20 2.65 -3.61
CA HIS A 75 -2.64 2.46 -3.67
C HIS A 75 -3.25 2.63 -2.29
N SER A 76 -4.57 2.82 -2.28
CA SER A 76 -5.39 3.05 -1.11
C SER A 76 -6.79 2.55 -1.42
N TYR A 77 -7.61 2.31 -0.40
CA TYR A 77 -8.90 1.67 -0.57
C TYR A 77 -10.07 2.62 -0.29
N ALA A 78 -11.18 2.42 -0.97
CA ALA A 78 -12.49 2.81 -0.47
C ALA A 78 -12.95 1.74 0.55
N VAL A 79 -13.23 2.18 1.77
CA VAL A 79 -13.55 1.30 2.89
C VAL A 79 -14.97 1.56 3.35
N VAL A 80 -15.81 0.52 3.35
CA VAL A 80 -17.16 0.58 3.91
C VAL A 80 -17.12 0.15 5.37
N GLN A 81 -17.59 1.02 6.26
CA GLN A 81 -17.61 0.76 7.69
C GLN A 81 -19.03 0.80 8.26
N VAL A 82 -19.29 -0.10 9.21
CA VAL A 82 -20.47 -0.06 10.08
C VAL A 82 -19.99 -0.06 11.51
N ASN A 83 -20.37 0.95 12.29
CA ASN A 83 -19.98 1.11 13.70
C ASN A 83 -18.44 1.04 13.89
N GLY A 84 -17.68 1.65 12.98
CA GLY A 84 -16.21 1.62 12.98
C GLY A 84 -15.57 0.29 12.58
N ILE A 85 -16.36 -0.74 12.25
CA ILE A 85 -15.86 -2.02 11.74
C ILE A 85 -15.88 -2.02 10.23
N THR A 86 -14.72 -2.27 9.61
CA THR A 86 -14.59 -2.44 8.16
C THR A 86 -15.30 -3.71 7.69
N LEU A 87 -16.31 -3.54 6.84
CA LEU A 87 -17.03 -4.63 6.20
C LEU A 87 -16.49 -4.96 4.82
N LEU A 88 -15.94 -3.98 4.13
CA LEU A 88 -15.49 -4.11 2.75
C LEU A 88 -14.32 -3.16 2.48
N ALA A 89 -13.29 -3.66 1.81
CA ALA A 89 -12.25 -2.84 1.19
C ALA A 89 -12.38 -2.98 -0.33
N ILE A 90 -12.34 -1.86 -1.05
CA ILE A 90 -12.50 -1.79 -2.50
C ILE A 90 -11.34 -0.97 -3.06
N ASP A 91 -10.51 -1.58 -3.89
CA ASP A 91 -9.47 -0.89 -4.66
C ASP A 91 -10.16 0.03 -5.68
N PRO A 92 -10.00 1.36 -5.57
CA PRO A 92 -10.68 2.29 -6.44
C PRO A 92 -10.18 2.14 -7.88
N PRO A 93 -11.07 2.11 -8.88
CA PRO A 93 -10.70 1.88 -10.29
C PRO A 93 -9.85 3.01 -10.91
N ILE A 94 -9.61 4.10 -10.18
CA ILE A 94 -8.79 5.23 -10.60
C ILE A 94 -7.59 5.30 -9.67
N ALA A 95 -6.39 5.10 -10.22
CA ALA A 95 -5.15 5.37 -9.50
C ALA A 95 -5.20 6.79 -8.95
N LEU A 96 -5.01 6.95 -7.63
CA LEU A 96 -4.89 8.26 -7.00
C LEU A 96 -3.55 8.88 -7.41
N ILE A 97 -3.46 9.35 -8.66
CA ILE A 97 -2.31 10.12 -9.13
C ILE A 97 -2.40 11.49 -8.47
N ASN A 98 -1.69 11.66 -7.36
CA ASN A 98 -1.46 12.98 -6.76
C ASN A 98 -0.72 13.85 -7.78
N LYS A 99 -1.47 14.63 -8.56
CA LYS A 99 -0.91 15.76 -9.31
C LYS A 99 -0.41 16.76 -8.27
N LYS A 100 0.89 16.74 -7.97
CA LYS A 100 1.54 17.87 -7.31
C LYS A 100 1.24 19.10 -8.17
N LYS A 101 0.40 20.00 -7.67
CA LYS A 101 0.23 21.34 -8.24
C LYS A 101 1.44 22.18 -7.89
#